data_AF-A0AA38GTZ9-F1
#
_entry.id   AF-A0AA38GTZ9-F1
#
_cell.length_a   1.000
_cell.length_b   1.000
_cell.length_c   1.000
_cell.angle_alpha   90.00
_cell.angle_beta   90.00
_cell.angle_gamma   90.00
#
_symmetry.space_group_name_H-M   'P 1'
#
loop_
_entity.id
_entity.type
_entity.pdbx_description
1 polymer ?
#
loop_
_entity_poly.entity_id
_entity_poly.type
_entity_poly.pdbx_seq_one_letter_code
_entity_poly.pdbx_strand_id
1 'polypeptide(L)'
;SEFIKVMHCESTKEIWDKLKNIYEGDDKVKKTKLQTHRRQFKSLKMKDEEKIAAYLLCVDEIVNTVRGLGEKVEDAMIVQK
;
A
#
# COMPACT_ATOMS: atom_id res chain seq x y z
N SER A 1 -29.09 -5.59 1.75
CA SER A 1 -29.18 -4.76 2.96
C SER A 1 -27.88 -4.92 3.76
N GLU A 2 -27.19 -3.84 4.08
CA GLU A 2 -25.94 -3.87 4.89
C GLU A 2 -26.20 -4.33 6.32
N PHE A 3 -27.43 -4.14 6.82
CA PHE A 3 -27.88 -4.61 8.13
C PHE A 3 -27.70 -6.13 8.34
N ILE A 4 -28.03 -6.95 7.33
CA ILE A 4 -27.89 -8.42 7.42
C ILE A 4 -26.42 -8.84 7.59
N LYS A 5 -25.46 -8.03 7.12
CA LYS A 5 -24.04 -8.37 7.22
C LYS A 5 -23.50 -8.21 8.65
N VAL A 6 -24.16 -7.41 9.48
CA VAL A 6 -23.74 -7.06 10.84
C VAL A 6 -24.75 -7.45 11.93
N MET A 7 -25.91 -7.99 11.56
CA MET A 7 -26.98 -8.33 12.51
C MET A 7 -26.62 -9.41 13.56
N HIS A 8 -25.56 -10.20 13.29
CA HIS A 8 -25.06 -11.22 14.21
C HIS A 8 -23.91 -10.74 15.10
N CYS A 9 -23.48 -9.48 14.95
CA CYS A 9 -22.40 -8.91 15.77
C CYS A 9 -22.97 -8.42 17.10
N GLU A 10 -22.31 -8.78 18.20
CA GLU A 10 -22.82 -8.55 19.57
C GLU A 10 -22.29 -7.24 20.17
N SER A 11 -21.28 -6.63 19.54
CA SER A 11 -20.68 -5.39 20.02
C SER A 11 -20.55 -4.34 18.92
N THR A 12 -20.61 -3.07 19.32
CA THR A 12 -20.35 -1.92 18.42
C THR A 12 -18.98 -2.03 17.75
N LYS A 13 -17.98 -2.54 18.46
CA LYS A 13 -16.64 -2.76 17.92
C LYS A 13 -16.63 -3.78 16.79
N GLU A 14 -17.33 -4.90 16.97
CA GLU A 14 -17.40 -5.96 15.97
C GLU A 14 -18.16 -5.50 14.71
N ILE A 15 -19.24 -4.75 14.88
CA ILE A 15 -19.97 -4.11 13.78
C ILE A 15 -19.02 -3.17 13.00
N TRP A 16 -18.29 -2.31 13.72
CA TRP A 16 -17.34 -1.36 13.13
C TRP A 16 -16.20 -2.05 12.36
N ASP A 17 -15.57 -3.05 12.97
CA ASP A 17 -14.48 -3.81 12.33
C ASP A 17 -14.98 -4.56 11.09
N LYS A 18 -16.21 -5.09 11.14
CA LYS A 18 -16.82 -5.79 10.00
C LYS A 18 -17.19 -4.84 8.86
N LEU A 19 -17.73 -3.67 9.18
CA LEU A 19 -17.96 -2.61 8.18
C LEU A 19 -16.64 -2.18 7.54
N LYS A 20 -15.61 -1.91 8.35
CA LYS A 20 -14.28 -1.54 7.86
C LYS A 20 -13.70 -2.60 6.92
N ASN A 21 -13.84 -3.88 7.27
CA ASN A 21 -13.40 -4.98 6.42
C ASN A 21 -14.22 -5.07 5.11
N ILE A 22 -15.55 -4.88 5.16
CA ILE A 22 -16.42 -4.92 3.97
C ILE A 22 -16.07 -3.80 2.98
N TYR A 23 -15.82 -2.57 3.45
CA TYR A 23 -15.60 -1.41 2.57
C TYR A 23 -14.15 -1.18 2.21
N GLU A 24 -13.22 -1.37 3.13
CA GLU A 24 -11.80 -1.13 2.88
C GLU A 24 -11.02 -2.42 2.55
N GLY A 25 -11.61 -3.59 2.78
CA GLY A 25 -10.93 -4.88 2.71
C GLY A 25 -10.16 -5.22 3.98
N ASP A 26 -9.83 -6.51 4.15
CA ASP A 26 -9.04 -7.01 5.27
C ASP A 26 -7.66 -6.31 5.33
N ASP A 27 -7.34 -5.68 6.47
CA ASP A 27 -6.07 -5.00 6.72
C ASP A 27 -4.86 -5.94 6.51
N LYS A 28 -5.04 -7.26 6.67
CA LYS A 28 -4.02 -8.28 6.35
C LYS A 28 -3.76 -8.39 4.85
N VAL A 29 -4.81 -8.29 4.03
CA VAL A 29 -4.69 -8.28 2.56
C VAL A 29 -4.02 -6.99 2.08
N LYS A 30 -4.39 -5.83 2.65
CA LYS A 30 -3.71 -4.55 2.37
C LYS A 30 -2.22 -4.62 2.71
N LYS A 31 -1.88 -5.10 3.90
CA LYS A 31 -0.49 -5.29 4.33
C LYS A 31 0.28 -6.24 3.41
N THR A 32 -0.34 -7.33 2.98
CA THR A 32 0.29 -8.29 2.07
C THR A 32 0.59 -7.66 0.71
N LYS A 33 -0.36 -6.91 0.14
CA LYS A 33 -0.17 -6.17 -1.11
C LYS A 33 0.98 -5.15 -1.00
N LEU A 34 1.01 -4.38 0.09
CA LEU A 34 2.08 -3.40 0.35
C LEU A 34 3.45 -4.08 0.45
N GLN A 35 3.55 -5.19 1.17
CA GLN A 35 4.81 -5.95 1.28
C GLN A 35 5.25 -6.50 -0.09
N THR A 36 4.32 -6.94 -0.93
CA THR A 36 4.62 -7.36 -2.30
C THR A 36 5.19 -6.21 -3.13
N HIS A 37 4.55 -5.04 -3.12
CA HIS A 37 5.07 -3.86 -3.83
C HIS A 37 6.43 -3.42 -3.31
N ARG A 38 6.64 -3.45 -1.99
CA ARG A 38 7.94 -3.13 -1.37
C ARG A 38 9.04 -4.12 -1.81
N ARG A 39 8.71 -5.40 -1.92
CA ARG A 39 9.65 -6.41 -2.45
C ARG A 39 9.95 -6.19 -3.92
N GLN A 40 8.93 -5.88 -4.74
CA GLN A 40 9.12 -5.52 -6.15
C GLN A 40 10.02 -4.28 -6.30
N PHE A 41 9.79 -3.24 -5.49
CA PHE A 41 10.62 -2.05 -5.46
C PHE A 41 12.08 -2.34 -5.08
N LYS A 42 12.31 -3.09 -4.00
CA LYS A 42 13.67 -3.51 -3.61
C LYS A 42 14.33 -4.44 -4.63
N SER A 43 13.52 -5.16 -5.41
CA SER A 43 13.98 -6.05 -6.48
C SER A 43 14.18 -5.33 -7.81
N LEU A 44 13.73 -4.07 -7.94
CA LEU A 44 14.12 -3.20 -9.05
C LEU A 44 15.60 -2.84 -8.85
N LYS A 45 16.48 -3.71 -9.34
CA LYS A 45 17.85 -3.35 -9.63
C LYS A 45 17.86 -2.66 -10.98
N MET A 46 18.44 -1.48 -11.01
CA MET A 46 18.74 -0.74 -12.23
C MET A 46 19.64 -1.62 -13.11
N LYS A 47 19.31 -1.76 -14.39
CA LYS A 47 20.16 -2.45 -15.36
C LYS A 47 21.32 -1.52 -15.74
N ASP A 48 22.51 -2.07 -15.98
CA ASP A 48 23.72 -1.28 -16.29
C ASP A 48 23.57 -0.36 -17.53
N GLU A 49 22.55 -0.62 -18.36
CA GLU A 49 22.23 0.10 -19.60
C GLU A 49 21.09 1.14 -19.44
N GLU A 50 20.45 1.20 -18.27
CA GLU A 50 19.37 2.17 -18.03
C GLU A 50 19.95 3.57 -17.83
N LYS A 51 19.49 4.53 -18.64
CA LYS A 51 19.81 5.94 -18.40
C LYS A 51 19.28 6.33 -17.03
N ILE A 52 20.10 7.00 -16.22
CA ILE A 52 19.74 7.55 -14.89
C ILE A 52 18.37 8.24 -14.90
N ALA A 53 18.03 8.91 -16.01
CA ALA A 53 16.72 9.54 -16.22
C ALA A 53 15.52 8.57 -16.16
N ALA A 54 15.64 7.36 -16.71
CA ALA A 54 14.57 6.35 -16.66
C ALA A 54 14.38 5.78 -15.25
N TYR A 55 15.48 5.60 -14.51
CA TYR A 55 15.42 5.21 -13.10
C TYR A 55 14.75 6.29 -12.24
N LEU A 56 15.10 7.57 -12.45
CA LEU A 56 14.47 8.68 -11.76
C LEU A 56 12.96 8.77 -12.04
N LEU A 57 12.53 8.52 -13.29
CA LEU A 57 11.10 8.48 -13.64
C LEU A 57 10.34 7.36 -12.90
N CYS A 58 10.91 6.16 -12.81
CA CYS A 58 10.33 5.07 -12.01
C CYS A 58 10.23 5.44 -10.52
N VAL A 59 11.26 6.08 -9.97
CA VAL A 59 11.25 6.53 -8.57
C VAL A 59 10.16 7.57 -8.35
N ASP A 60 10.04 8.56 -9.24
CA ASP A 60 8.99 9.59 -9.17
C ASP A 60 7.58 8.99 -9.23
N GLU A 61 7.36 8.01 -10.10
CA GLU A 61 6.07 7.33 -10.25
C GLU A 61 5.68 6.58 -8.97
N ILE A 62 6.67 5.96 -8.32
CA ILE A 62 6.48 5.20 -7.08
C ILE A 62 6.25 6.15 -5.90
N VAL A 63 7.00 7.24 -5.80
CA VAL A 63 6.82 8.28 -4.77
C VAL A 63 5.45 8.93 -4.89
N ASN A 64 5.01 9.26 -6.11
CA ASN A 64 3.66 9.81 -6.34
C ASN A 64 2.56 8.81 -5.97
N THR A 65 2.74 7.53 -6.29
CA THR A 65 1.79 6.48 -5.92
C THR A 65 1.69 6.34 -4.39
N VAL A 66 2.81 6.32 -3.69
CA VAL A 66 2.84 6.21 -2.21
C VAL A 66 2.21 7.44 -1.55
N ARG A 67 2.50 8.64 -2.07
CA ARG A 67 1.89 9.89 -1.58
C ARG A 67 0.38 9.94 -1.83
N GLY A 68 -0.08 9.48 -2.99
CA GLY A 68 -1.51 9.38 -3.33
C GLY A 68 -2.28 8.40 -2.44
N LEU A 69 -1.58 7.42 -1.85
CA LEU A 69 -2.14 6.48 -0.88
C LEU A 69 -2.12 7.02 0.58
N GLY A 70 -1.66 8.26 0.80
CA GLY A 70 -1.70 8.94 2.09
C GLY A 70 -0.53 8.63 3.02
N GLU A 71 0.50 7.91 2.57
CA GLU A 71 1.72 7.69 3.34
C GLU A 71 2.74 8.82 3.11
N LYS A 72 3.42 9.25 4.19
CA LYS A 72 4.53 10.20 4.11
C LYS A 72 5.77 9.47 3.59
N VAL A 73 6.28 9.94 2.45
CA VAL A 73 7.57 9.50 1.91
C VAL A 73 8.67 10.35 2.54
N GLU A 74 9.56 9.74 3.32
CA GLU A 74 10.77 10.38 3.86
C GLU A 74 11.94 10.14 2.91
N ASP A 75 12.78 11.17 2.67
CA ASP A 75 13.91 11.12 1.72
C ASP A 75 14.88 9.96 1.99
N ALA A 76 15.00 9.53 3.25
CA ALA A 76 15.81 8.38 3.67
C ALA A 76 15.31 7.03 3.11
N MET A 77 14.05 6.93 2.65
CA MET A 77 13.54 5.72 1.97
C MET A 77 13.85 5.69 0.47
N ILE A 78 14.15 6.85 -0.13
CA ILE A 78 14.39 6.98 -1.57
C ILE A 78 15.88 6.76 -1.89
N VAL A 79 16.78 7.12 -0.98
CA VAL A 79 18.23 6.99 -1.20
C VAL A 79 18.70 5.63 -0.71
N GLN A 80 18.99 4.72 -1.64
CA GLN A 80 19.80 3.54 -1.34
C GLN A 80 21.26 4.00 -1.21
N LYS A 81 21.86 3.86 -0.02
CA LYS A 81 23.29 4.12 0.20
C LYS A 81 24.15 3.00 -0.41
#